data_AF-A0A3C0YNH3-F1
#
_entry.id   AF-A0A3C0YNH3-F1
#
_cell.length_a   1.000
_cell.length_b   1.000
_cell.length_c   1.000
_cell.angle_alpha   90.00
_cell.angle_beta   90.00
_cell.angle_gamma   90.00
#
_symmetry.space_group_name_H-M   'P 1'
#
loop_
_entity.id
_entity.type
_entity.pdbx_description
1 polymer ?
#
loop_
_entity_poly.entity_id
_entity_poly.type
_entity_poly.pdbx_seq_one_letter_code
_entity_poly.pdbx_strand_id
1 'polypeptide(L)'
;RTFQALRIYVNRELEELQEVLPKILARLKTGGMMVVISFHSLEDRIVKQFINDEKNRDRLPSNFPIRNEDLPKPRLNIVTKPIRPSEEEVKYNPRSRSGIMRVAERTAY
;
A
#
# COMPACT_ATOMS: atom_id res chain seq x y z
N ARG A 1 16.80 -17.15 4.72
CA ARG A 1 15.38 -17.45 4.36
C ARG A 1 14.61 -18.05 5.55
N THR A 2 15.17 -19.01 6.29
CA THR A 2 14.52 -19.65 7.46
C THR A 2 14.25 -18.68 8.63
N PHE A 3 15.24 -17.87 9.04
CA PHE A 3 15.06 -16.89 10.12
C PHE A 3 14.08 -15.75 9.78
N GLN A 4 13.97 -15.40 8.49
CA GLN A 4 13.00 -14.38 8.04
C GLN A 4 11.58 -14.92 8.08
N ALA A 5 11.38 -16.18 7.65
CA ALA A 5 10.08 -16.85 7.75
C ALA A 5 9.65 -17.03 9.21
N LEU A 6 10.57 -17.40 10.09
CA LEU A 6 10.32 -17.43 11.54
C LEU A 6 10.00 -16.03 12.08
N ARG A 7 10.73 -14.98 11.72
CA ARG A 7 10.43 -13.61 12.23
C ARG A 7 9.06 -13.11 11.78
N ILE A 8 8.70 -13.31 10.52
CA ILE A 8 7.39 -12.94 9.98
C ILE A 8 6.27 -13.74 10.68
N TYR A 9 6.46 -15.04 10.89
CA TYR A 9 5.50 -15.92 11.55
C TYR A 9 5.39 -15.65 13.07
N VAL A 10 6.51 -15.39 13.74
CA VAL A 10 6.59 -15.17 15.19
C VAL A 10 6.03 -13.80 15.57
N ASN A 11 6.26 -12.77 14.77
CA ASN A 11 5.86 -11.40 15.11
C ASN A 11 4.49 -10.98 14.55
N ARG A 12 3.79 -11.83 13.77
CA ARG A 12 2.52 -11.47 13.10
C ARG A 12 2.58 -10.15 12.31
N GLU A 13 3.78 -9.73 11.88
CA GLU A 13 4.05 -8.43 11.26
C GLU A 13 3.15 -8.15 10.04
N LEU A 14 2.78 -9.20 9.30
CA LEU A 14 1.90 -9.09 8.14
C LEU A 14 0.43 -8.87 8.50
N GLU A 15 -0.05 -9.48 9.58
CA GLU A 15 -1.43 -9.31 10.07
C GLU A 15 -1.61 -7.89 10.60
N GLU A 16 -0.65 -7.40 11.39
CA GLU A 16 -0.65 -6.02 11.87
C GLU A 16 -0.65 -5.01 10.72
N LEU A 17 0.14 -5.25 9.67
CA LEU A 17 0.14 -4.41 8.47
C LEU A 17 -1.24 -4.38 7.79
N GLN A 18 -1.89 -5.54 7.65
CA GLN A 18 -3.23 -5.62 7.06
C GLN A 18 -4.29 -4.91 7.91
N GLU A 19 -4.16 -4.94 9.23
CA GLU A 19 -5.07 -4.25 10.13
C GLU A 19 -4.84 -2.73 10.21
N VAL A 20 -3.59 -2.28 10.13
CA VAL A 20 -3.24 -0.87 10.34
C VAL A 20 -3.54 -0.03 9.12
N LEU A 21 -3.40 -0.57 7.90
CA LEU A 21 -3.62 0.16 6.65
C LEU A 21 -5.04 0.77 6.56
N PRO A 22 -6.14 0.02 6.82
CA PRO A 22 -7.48 0.61 6.88
C PRO A 22 -7.64 1.68 7.97
N LYS A 23 -7.01 1.49 9.14
CA LYS A 23 -7.07 2.43 10.26
C LYS A 23 -6.35 3.75 9.91
N ILE A 24 -5.22 3.67 9.20
CA ILE A 24 -4.50 4.84 8.67
C ILE A 24 -5.39 5.58 7.67
N LEU A 25 -5.94 4.86 6.69
CA LEU A 25 -6.81 5.46 5.67
C LEU A 25 -8.02 6.18 6.28
N ALA A 26 -8.64 5.60 7.31
CA ALA A 26 -9.76 6.21 8.02
C ALA A 26 -9.41 7.51 8.75
N ARG A 27 -8.12 7.72 9.11
CA ARG A 27 -7.65 8.92 9.82
C ARG A 27 -7.05 9.98 8.89
N LEU A 28 -6.78 9.64 7.63
CA LEU A 28 -6.26 10.59 6.65
C LEU A 28 -7.33 11.61 6.25
N LYS A 29 -6.97 12.89 6.32
CA LYS A 29 -7.76 13.98 5.74
C LYS A 29 -7.70 13.91 4.21
N THR A 30 -8.70 14.47 3.54
CA THR A 30 -8.67 14.70 2.09
C THR A 30 -7.37 15.40 1.67
N GLY A 31 -6.72 14.90 0.62
CA GLY A 31 -5.39 15.35 0.17
C GLY A 31 -4.22 14.85 1.03
N GLY A 32 -4.50 14.09 2.09
CA GLY A 32 -3.48 13.52 2.97
C GLY A 32 -2.67 12.42 2.28
N MET A 33 -1.37 12.40 2.54
CA MET A 33 -0.44 11.44 1.94
C MET A 33 -0.20 10.23 2.86
N MET A 34 -0.33 9.04 2.30
CA MET A 34 0.10 7.78 2.90
C MET A 34 1.40 7.34 2.23
N VAL A 35 2.47 7.22 3.01
CA VAL A 35 3.77 6.72 2.56
C VAL A 35 4.10 5.45 3.32
N VAL A 36 4.37 4.36 2.59
CA VAL A 36 4.74 3.07 3.18
C VAL A 36 6.05 2.59 2.56
N ILE A 37 7.00 2.19 3.40
CA ILE A 37 8.27 1.59 3.00
C ILE A 37 8.26 0.12 3.44
N SER A 38 8.37 -0.78 2.48
CA SER A 38 8.42 -2.23 2.70
C SER A 38 9.84 -2.75 2.44
N PHE A 39 10.32 -3.67 3.26
CA PHE A 39 11.67 -4.23 3.12
C PHE A 39 11.67 -5.66 2.56
N HIS A 40 10.48 -6.26 2.39
CA HIS A 40 10.35 -7.55 1.73
C HIS A 40 9.09 -7.64 0.85
N SER A 41 9.10 -8.62 -0.05
CA SER A 41 8.08 -8.77 -1.10
C SER A 41 6.67 -9.00 -0.57
N LEU A 42 6.51 -9.71 0.57
CA LEU A 42 5.19 -9.96 1.16
C LEU A 42 4.51 -8.68 1.68
N GLU A 43 5.25 -7.80 2.38
CA GLU A 43 4.77 -6.48 2.78
C GLU A 43 4.40 -5.65 1.55
N ASP A 44 5.31 -5.53 0.57
CA ASP A 44 5.07 -4.74 -0.65
C ASP A 44 3.80 -5.22 -1.38
N ARG A 45 3.59 -6.54 -1.43
CA ARG A 45 2.39 -7.13 -2.04
C ARG A 45 1.11 -6.70 -1.30
N ILE A 46 1.10 -6.74 0.03
CA ILE A 46 -0.05 -6.31 0.84
C ILE A 46 -0.34 -4.83 0.61
N VAL A 47 0.68 -3.97 0.68
CA VAL A 47 0.54 -2.53 0.47
C VAL A 47 0.05 -2.24 -0.94
N LYS A 48 0.64 -2.87 -1.96
CA LYS A 48 0.23 -2.74 -3.36
C LYS A 48 -1.23 -3.13 -3.55
N GLN A 49 -1.64 -4.26 -2.99
CA GLN A 49 -3.01 -4.76 -3.11
C GLN A 49 -3.99 -3.81 -2.42
N PHE A 50 -3.69 -3.38 -1.20
CA PHE A 50 -4.52 -2.42 -0.46
C PHE A 50 -4.70 -1.10 -1.23
N ILE A 51 -3.62 -0.49 -1.71
CA ILE A 51 -3.71 0.76 -2.48
C ILE A 51 -4.53 0.56 -3.77
N ASN A 52 -4.35 -0.56 -4.46
CA ASN A 52 -5.10 -0.87 -5.68
C ASN A 52 -6.59 -1.12 -5.40
N ASP A 53 -6.93 -1.79 -4.30
CA ASP A 53 -8.30 -2.07 -3.90
C ASP A 53 -9.04 -0.77 -3.51
N GLU A 54 -8.36 0.14 -2.81
CA GLU A 54 -8.94 1.43 -2.42
C GLU A 54 -9.00 2.44 -3.58
N LYS A 55 -8.15 2.27 -4.60
CA LYS A 55 -8.23 3.01 -5.86
C LYS A 55 -9.35 2.46 -6.77
N ASN A 56 -9.45 1.14 -6.89
CA ASN A 56 -10.41 0.49 -7.78
C ASN A 56 -11.51 -0.17 -6.93
N ARG A 57 -12.36 0.65 -6.33
CA ARG A 57 -13.48 0.16 -5.51
C ARG A 57 -14.68 -0.27 -6.35
N ASP A 58 -14.73 0.14 -7.60
CA ASP A 58 -15.69 -0.39 -8.56
C ASP A 58 -15.30 -1.83 -8.93
N ARG A 59 -16.02 -2.78 -8.33
CA ARG A 59 -15.88 -4.22 -8.59
C ARG A 59 -17.07 -4.76 -9.37
N LEU A 60 -17.92 -3.90 -9.92
CA LEU A 60 -19.12 -4.33 -10.62
C LEU A 60 -18.76 -4.88 -12.02
N PRO A 61 -19.45 -5.94 -12.48
CA PRO A 61 -19.31 -6.39 -13.87
C PRO A 61 -19.65 -5.26 -14.84
N SER A 62 -18.91 -5.18 -15.96
CA SER A 62 -19.03 -4.10 -16.96
C SER A 62 -20.44 -3.88 -17.53
N ASN A 63 -21.37 -4.82 -17.33
CA ASN A 63 -22.75 -4.76 -17.85
C ASN A 63 -23.80 -4.48 -16.76
N PHE A 64 -23.41 -4.05 -15.55
CA PHE A 64 -24.38 -3.74 -14.51
C PHE A 64 -24.94 -2.31 -14.72
N PRO A 65 -26.27 -2.14 -14.82
CA PRO A 65 -26.88 -0.84 -15.12
C PRO A 65 -26.92 0.04 -13.85
N ILE A 66 -25.78 0.61 -13.48
CA ILE A 66 -25.62 1.50 -12.32
C ILE A 66 -25.10 2.84 -12.81
N ARG A 67 -25.60 3.94 -12.24
CA ARG A 67 -25.11 5.28 -12.56
C ARG A 67 -23.73 5.47 -11.95
N ASN A 68 -22.85 6.20 -12.64
CA ASN A 68 -21.50 6.50 -12.12
C ASN A 68 -21.52 7.15 -10.72
N GLU A 69 -22.60 7.84 -10.36
CA GLU A 69 -22.79 8.47 -9.05
C GLU A 69 -23.01 7.46 -7.90
N ASP A 70 -23.56 6.29 -8.22
CA ASP A 70 -23.84 5.22 -7.27
C ASP A 70 -22.65 4.25 -7.12
N LEU A 71 -21.60 4.41 -7.94
CA LEU A 71 -20.39 3.61 -7.85
C LEU A 71 -19.60 3.96 -6.57
N PRO A 72 -19.04 2.95 -5.88
CA PRO A 72 -18.17 3.19 -4.75
C PRO A 72 -16.95 3.99 -5.21
N LYS A 73 -16.87 5.25 -4.74
CA LYS A 73 -15.83 6.18 -5.14
C LYS A 73 -14.45 5.72 -4.65
N PRO A 74 -13.38 6.00 -5.41
CA PRO A 74 -12.02 5.71 -5.02
C PRO A 74 -11.69 6.48 -3.74
N ARG A 75 -11.06 5.81 -2.79
CA ARG A 75 -10.64 6.34 -1.49
C ARG A 75 -9.15 6.71 -1.46
N LEU A 76 -8.37 6.16 -2.38
CA LEU A 76 -6.96 6.48 -2.59
C LEU A 76 -6.66 6.69 -4.07
N ASN A 77 -5.69 7.53 -4.36
CA ASN A 77 -5.04 7.62 -5.68
C ASN A 77 -3.55 7.29 -5.57
N ILE A 78 -2.97 6.70 -6.61
CA ILE A 78 -1.54 6.40 -6.66
C ILE A 78 -0.79 7.65 -7.13
N VAL A 79 0.12 8.15 -6.31
CA VAL A 79 0.89 9.37 -6.63
C VAL A 79 2.09 9.03 -7.50
N THR A 80 2.83 7.97 -7.16
CA THR A 80 4.05 7.58 -7.87
C THR A 80 4.12 6.09 -8.14
N LYS A 81 4.94 5.71 -9.13
CA LYS A 81 5.44 4.33 -9.24
C LYS A 81 6.24 3.97 -7.97
N PRO A 82 6.36 2.67 -7.62
CA PRO A 82 7.18 2.26 -6.48
C PRO A 82 8.61 2.76 -6.63
N ILE A 83 9.11 3.45 -5.61
CA ILE A 83 10.44 4.04 -5.57
C ILE A 83 11.38 3.07 -4.87
N ARG A 84 12.56 2.86 -5.46
CA ARG A 84 13.63 2.01 -4.94
C ARG A 84 14.83 2.88 -4.55
N PRO A 85 15.66 2.42 -3.60
CA PRO A 85 16.88 3.13 -3.24
C PRO A 85 17.82 3.25 -4.45
N SER A 86 18.58 4.35 -4.50
CA SER A 86 19.66 4.51 -5.47
C SER A 86 20.88 3.68 -5.10
N GLU A 87 21.80 3.46 -6.05
CA GLU A 87 23.07 2.75 -5.76
C GLU A 87 23.90 3.47 -4.69
N GLU A 88 23.91 4.80 -4.70
CA GLU A 88 24.56 5.63 -3.69
C GLU A 88 23.95 5.43 -2.30
N GLU A 89 22.61 5.39 -2.22
CA GLU A 89 21.90 5.13 -0.97
C GLU A 89 22.21 3.74 -0.42
N VAL A 90 22.25 2.72 -1.28
CA VAL A 90 22.61 1.35 -0.86
C VAL A 90 24.06 1.27 -0.39
N LYS A 91 24.98 2.02 -1.01
CA LYS A 91 26.38 2.08 -0.59
C LYS A 91 26.53 2.71 0.80
N TYR A 92 25.79 3.78 1.08
CA TYR A 92 25.81 4.45 2.38
C TYR A 92 25.02 3.68 3.45
N ASN A 93 23.91 3.06 3.07
CA ASN A 93 23.03 2.31 3.94
C ASN A 93 22.69 0.94 3.32
N PRO A 94 23.51 -0.11 3.54
CA PRO A 94 23.25 -1.43 2.98
C PRO A 94 21.88 -2.04 3.35
N ARG A 95 21.24 -1.58 4.43
CA ARG A 95 19.90 -2.03 4.85
C ARG A 95 18.78 -1.49 3.95
N SER A 96 19.01 -0.38 3.24
CA SER A 96 18.01 0.21 2.33
C SER A 96 17.80 -0.63 1.07
N ARG A 97 18.76 -1.49 0.69
CA ARG A 97 18.79 -2.28 -0.56
C ARG A 97 17.47 -2.95 -0.95
N SER A 98 16.69 -3.41 0.03
CA SER A 98 15.43 -4.12 -0.21
C SER A 98 14.18 -3.26 0.00
N GLY A 99 14.37 -1.97 0.30
CA GLY A 99 13.32 -0.98 0.50
C GLY A 99 12.55 -0.69 -0.79
N ILE A 100 11.22 -0.68 -0.67
CA ILE A 100 10.29 -0.24 -1.72
C ILE A 100 9.35 0.76 -1.08
N MET A 101 9.36 2.00 -1.58
CA MET A 101 8.46 3.05 -1.12
C MET A 101 7.26 3.18 -2.05
N ARG A 102 6.05 3.20 -1.47
CA ARG A 102 4.79 3.48 -2.16
C ARG A 102 4.12 4.70 -1.55
N VAL A 103 3.59 5.55 -2.43
CA VAL A 103 2.91 6.80 -2.05
C VAL A 103 1.50 6.81 -2.63
N ALA A 104 0.52 7.03 -1.77
CA ALA A 104 -0.88 7.18 -2.14
C ALA A 104 -1.49 8.41 -1.45
N GLU A 105 -2.43 9.06 -2.13
CA GLU A 105 -3.13 10.25 -1.65
C GLU A 105 -4.58 9.92 -1.32
N ARG A 106 -5.09 10.43 -0.19
CA ARG A 106 -6.50 10.36 0.19
C ARG A 106 -7.33 11.25 -0.72
N THR A 107 -8.26 10.65 -1.45
CA THR A 107 -9.21 11.38 -2.30
C THR A 107 -10.24 12.13 -1.44
N ALA A 108 -11.01 13.02 -2.07
CA ALA A 108 -12.10 13.74 -1.42
C ALA A 108 -13.36 12.90 -1.14
N TYR A 109 -13.31 11.59 -1.40
CA TYR A 109 -14.47 10.71 -1.40
C TYR A 109 -14.34 9.52 -0.42
#